data_AF-M3HHW9-F1
#
_entry.id   AF-M3HHW9-F1
#
_cell.length_a   1.000
_cell.length_b   1.000
_cell.length_c   1.000
_cell.angle_alpha   90.00
_cell.angle_beta   90.00
_cell.angle_gamma   90.00
#
_symmetry.space_group_name_H-M   'P 1'
#
loop_
_entity.id
_entity.type
_entity.pdbx_description
1 polymer ?
#
loop_
_entity_poly.entity_id
_entity_poly.type
_entity_poly.pdbx_seq_one_letter_code
_entity_poly.pdbx_strand_id
1 'polypeptide(L)'
;MPDENEDHEGFKSLLDGVPALFIHGNAGSYEQVRSIAARCAEMYYDGEFSEKYPKARNIDFFTADFDEQLSAFWGLNDQVEYVTEAVRFIADLYPPSEHKNIILIGHSMGGLVARVAASRNEDVVNTIITLSTPHSDPFPWLKKTADFSDEIGLISIYSSTDLMVPPSVVLPKSKSDHFFTVDAAGLLGVPIDHQSMVWCGQLRERVSEALVGISGLVSLQDRMKVFKNVFAGEVGPVPIYGMAKIKLDIMQSWVVILGLVVYWLKWAVVVVVIYQLRKLYIKYRK
;
A
#
# COMPACT_ATOMS: atom_id res chain seq x y z
N MET A 1 26.32 13.27 6.52
CA MET A 1 26.02 11.94 7.11
C MET A 1 26.18 12.11 8.61
N PRO A 2 25.21 11.65 9.43
CA PRO A 2 25.43 11.58 10.88
C PRO A 2 26.58 10.60 11.16
N ASP A 3 27.37 10.90 12.18
CA ASP A 3 28.55 10.13 12.58
C ASP A 3 28.13 8.75 13.12
N GLU A 4 28.74 7.67 12.61
CA GLU A 4 28.43 6.29 12.98
C GLU A 4 28.83 5.93 14.43
N ASN A 5 29.46 6.88 15.15
CA ASN A 5 29.94 6.70 16.52
C ASN A 5 29.17 7.50 17.59
N GLU A 6 28.09 8.21 17.24
CA GLU A 6 27.20 8.78 18.26
C GLU A 6 26.16 7.75 18.70
N ASP A 7 26.28 7.34 19.97
CA ASP A 7 25.40 6.43 20.67
C ASP A 7 23.94 6.63 20.27
N HIS A 8 23.31 5.61 19.68
CA HIS A 8 21.90 5.59 19.26
C HIS A 8 20.89 5.87 20.40
N GLU A 9 21.36 6.13 21.63
CA GLU A 9 20.54 6.50 22.80
C GLU A 9 19.73 7.78 22.57
N GLY A 10 20.29 8.78 21.87
CA GLY A 10 19.57 10.02 21.58
C GLY A 10 18.33 9.79 20.71
N PHE A 11 18.43 8.89 19.71
CA PHE A 11 17.31 8.53 18.84
C PHE A 11 16.24 7.73 19.58
N LYS A 12 16.63 6.79 20.46
CA LYS A 12 15.69 5.99 21.26
C LYS A 12 14.90 6.82 22.27
N SER A 13 15.49 7.89 22.80
CA SER A 13 14.79 8.79 23.73
C SER A 13 13.69 9.64 23.09
N LEU A 14 13.65 9.73 21.75
CA LEU A 14 12.68 10.54 20.99
C LEU A 14 11.49 9.73 20.43
N LEU A 15 11.53 8.40 20.52
CA LEU A 15 10.53 7.50 19.92
C LEU A 15 9.58 6.96 21.00
N ASP A 16 8.50 7.68 21.26
CA ASP A 16 7.45 7.32 22.21
C ASP A 16 6.09 7.03 21.56
N GLY A 17 6.01 7.17 20.23
CA GLY A 17 4.81 7.01 19.43
C GLY A 17 4.57 5.58 18.96
N VAL A 18 3.67 5.47 17.98
CA VAL A 18 3.39 4.24 17.25
C VAL A 18 4.12 4.31 15.91
N PRO A 19 5.01 3.35 15.59
CA PRO A 19 5.77 3.39 14.35
C PRO A 19 4.89 3.19 13.12
N ALA A 20 5.01 4.08 12.14
CA ALA A 20 4.40 3.95 10.83
C ALA A 20 5.47 4.03 9.72
N LEU A 21 5.61 2.99 8.92
CA LEU A 21 6.56 2.95 7.80
C LEU A 21 5.85 3.21 6.47
N PHE A 22 6.20 4.32 5.82
CA PHE A 22 5.74 4.65 4.48
C PHE A 22 6.65 4.08 3.39
N ILE A 23 6.02 3.48 2.38
CA ILE A 23 6.69 2.82 1.26
C ILE A 23 6.11 3.39 -0.04
N HIS A 24 6.95 4.14 -0.77
CA HIS A 24 6.51 4.83 -1.98
C HIS A 24 6.41 3.90 -3.20
N GLY A 25 5.69 4.38 -4.22
CA GLY A 25 5.53 3.70 -5.50
C GLY A 25 6.70 3.88 -6.47
N ASN A 26 6.57 3.29 -7.65
CA ASN A 26 7.54 3.42 -8.74
C ASN A 26 7.70 4.88 -9.17
N ALA A 27 8.94 5.38 -9.22
CA ALA A 27 9.27 6.79 -9.48
C ALA A 27 8.55 7.78 -8.52
N GLY A 28 8.08 7.29 -7.37
CA GLY A 28 7.61 8.11 -6.26
C GLY A 28 8.78 8.56 -5.37
N SER A 29 8.45 9.27 -4.30
CA SER A 29 9.42 9.74 -3.33
C SER A 29 8.93 9.43 -1.91
N TYR A 30 9.87 9.11 -1.03
CA TYR A 30 9.63 8.94 0.40
C TYR A 30 8.98 10.18 1.04
N GLU A 31 9.17 11.36 0.45
CA GLU A 31 8.60 12.64 0.91
C GLU A 31 7.07 12.76 0.76
N GLN A 32 6.44 11.87 0.00
CA GLN A 32 5.00 11.93 -0.28
C GLN A 32 4.14 11.86 0.99
N VAL A 33 4.62 11.17 2.03
CA VAL A 33 3.89 11.04 3.30
C VAL A 33 3.93 12.29 4.17
N ARG A 34 4.81 13.27 3.89
CA ARG A 34 5.00 14.45 4.76
C ARG A 34 3.70 15.18 5.05
N SER A 35 2.80 15.27 4.07
CA SER A 35 1.54 15.97 4.24
C SER A 35 0.60 15.24 5.21
N ILE A 36 0.55 13.90 5.13
CA ILE A 36 -0.21 13.04 6.06
C ILE A 36 0.42 13.11 7.46
N ALA A 37 1.74 12.98 7.55
CA ALA A 37 2.47 13.02 8.82
C ALA A 37 2.27 14.36 9.56
N ALA A 38 2.39 15.48 8.84
CA ALA A 38 2.14 16.81 9.40
C ALA A 38 0.70 16.93 9.94
N ARG A 39 -0.29 16.44 9.18
CA ARG A 39 -1.69 16.49 9.62
C ARG A 39 -1.96 15.59 10.83
N CYS A 40 -1.35 14.40 10.90
CA CYS A 40 -1.43 13.55 12.09
C CYS A 40 -0.85 14.26 13.33
N ALA A 41 0.27 14.96 13.19
CA ALA A 41 0.89 15.72 14.27
C ALA A 41 -0.02 16.87 14.75
N GLU A 42 -0.55 17.68 13.83
CA GLU A 42 -1.53 18.73 14.15
C GLU A 42 -2.73 18.16 14.92
N MET A 43 -3.37 17.11 14.39
CA MET A 43 -4.54 16.47 15.02
C MET A 43 -4.25 15.97 16.44
N TYR A 44 -3.05 15.45 16.69
CA TYR A 44 -2.65 14.93 17.99
C TYR A 44 -2.28 16.04 18.99
N TYR A 45 -1.41 16.97 18.59
CA TYR A 45 -0.85 17.97 19.49
C TYR A 45 -1.74 19.20 19.71
N ASP A 46 -2.58 19.56 18.74
CA ASP A 46 -3.54 20.67 18.89
C ASP A 46 -4.76 20.27 19.74
N GLY A 47 -4.85 18.99 20.13
CA GLY A 47 -5.86 18.47 21.05
C GLY A 47 -7.25 18.28 20.44
N GLU A 48 -7.48 18.71 19.20
CA GLU A 48 -8.77 18.62 18.48
C GLU A 48 -9.38 17.21 18.49
N PHE A 49 -8.53 16.17 18.51
CA PHE A 49 -8.95 14.77 18.41
C PHE A 49 -8.87 13.99 19.73
N SER A 50 -8.42 14.62 20.82
CA SER A 50 -8.22 13.96 22.12
C SER A 50 -9.53 13.43 22.73
N GLU A 51 -10.63 14.18 22.64
CA GLU A 51 -11.94 13.75 23.12
C GLU A 51 -12.54 12.63 22.26
N LYS A 52 -12.32 12.69 20.95
CA LYS A 52 -12.85 11.72 19.98
C LYS A 52 -12.10 10.38 20.05
N TYR A 53 -10.79 10.43 20.23
CA TYR A 53 -9.90 9.28 20.30
C TYR A 53 -9.07 9.33 21.58
N PRO A 54 -9.63 8.99 22.74
CA PRO A 54 -8.96 9.13 24.05
C PRO A 54 -7.76 8.18 24.22
N LYS A 55 -7.64 7.17 23.36
CA LYS A 55 -6.50 6.25 23.31
C LYS A 55 -5.47 6.66 22.26
N ALA A 56 -5.64 7.77 21.55
CA ALA A 56 -4.70 8.18 20.51
C ALA A 56 -3.30 8.39 21.10
N ARG A 57 -2.30 8.04 20.31
CA ARG A 57 -0.88 8.23 20.58
C ARG A 57 -0.25 8.99 19.41
N ASN A 58 0.88 9.64 19.69
CA ASN A 58 1.75 10.15 18.63
C ASN A 58 2.12 9.01 17.64
N ILE A 59 2.37 9.36 16.39
CA ILE A 59 2.79 8.44 15.34
C ILE A 59 4.18 8.85 14.86
N ASP A 60 5.13 7.93 14.96
CA ASP A 60 6.49 8.14 14.50
C ASP A 60 6.60 7.65 13.05
N PHE A 61 6.70 8.59 12.12
CA PHE A 61 6.76 8.29 10.69
C PHE A 61 8.19 7.95 10.25
N PHE A 62 8.36 6.75 9.72
CA PHE A 62 9.53 6.29 8.99
C PHE A 62 9.20 6.24 7.50
N THR A 63 10.22 6.39 6.66
CA THR A 63 10.03 6.34 5.21
C THR A 63 11.12 5.49 4.58
N ALA A 64 10.74 4.58 3.68
CA ALA A 64 11.70 3.84 2.87
C ALA A 64 12.13 4.70 1.68
N ASP A 65 13.43 4.95 1.55
CA ASP A 65 14.04 5.53 0.36
C ASP A 65 14.75 4.42 -0.43
N PHE A 66 14.44 4.31 -1.71
CA PHE A 66 14.98 3.29 -2.61
C PHE A 66 16.03 3.84 -3.59
N ASP A 67 16.52 5.08 -3.39
CA ASP A 67 17.59 5.69 -4.20
C ASP A 67 17.27 5.62 -5.71
N GLU A 68 16.05 6.04 -6.08
CA GLU A 68 15.52 6.07 -7.46
C GLU A 68 15.42 4.71 -8.17
N GLN A 69 15.60 3.57 -7.48
CA GLN A 69 15.47 2.26 -8.12
C GLN A 69 14.02 1.96 -8.54
N LEU A 70 13.82 1.70 -9.84
CA LEU A 70 12.51 1.40 -10.41
C LEU A 70 11.97 0.04 -9.92
N SER A 71 10.93 0.08 -9.09
CA SER A 71 10.25 -1.08 -8.50
C SER A 71 9.62 -2.02 -9.53
N ALA A 72 9.16 -1.49 -10.68
CA ALA A 72 8.24 -2.19 -11.57
C ALA A 72 8.88 -3.32 -12.43
N PHE A 73 10.20 -3.33 -12.59
CA PHE A 73 10.87 -4.25 -13.52
C PHE A 73 11.83 -5.24 -12.84
N TRP A 74 12.73 -4.77 -11.97
CA TRP A 74 13.80 -5.61 -11.42
C TRP A 74 14.02 -5.47 -9.90
N GLY A 75 13.71 -4.31 -9.31
CA GLY A 75 14.03 -4.02 -7.90
C GLY A 75 13.01 -4.48 -6.86
N LEU A 76 11.87 -5.07 -7.25
CA LEU A 76 10.80 -5.37 -6.28
C LEU A 76 11.25 -6.34 -5.17
N ASN A 77 12.03 -7.38 -5.51
CA ASN A 77 12.54 -8.31 -4.49
C ASN A 77 13.49 -7.60 -3.52
N ASP A 78 14.34 -6.71 -4.03
CA ASP A 78 15.30 -5.97 -3.22
C ASP A 78 14.57 -4.96 -2.32
N GLN A 79 13.54 -4.29 -2.82
CA GLN A 79 12.66 -3.42 -2.03
C GLN A 79 11.92 -4.20 -0.94
N VAL A 80 11.42 -5.39 -1.26
CA VAL A 80 10.80 -6.28 -0.26
C VAL A 80 11.80 -6.69 0.80
N GLU A 81 13.02 -7.08 0.43
CA GLU A 81 14.06 -7.48 1.37
C GLU A 81 14.46 -6.31 2.28
N TYR A 82 14.72 -5.15 1.68
CA TYR A 82 15.02 -3.92 2.41
C TYR A 82 13.91 -3.56 3.40
N VAL A 83 12.64 -3.53 2.97
CA VAL A 83 11.52 -3.21 3.85
C VAL A 83 11.31 -4.28 4.92
N THR A 84 11.53 -5.57 4.61
CA THR A 84 11.44 -6.67 5.58
C THR A 84 12.41 -6.45 6.73
N GLU A 85 13.67 -6.14 6.42
CA GLU A 85 14.70 -5.88 7.44
C GLU A 85 14.49 -4.53 8.14
N ALA A 86 14.05 -3.49 7.42
CA ALA A 86 13.71 -2.21 8.01
C ALA A 86 12.59 -2.30 9.05
N VAL A 87 11.56 -3.13 8.80
CA VAL A 87 10.48 -3.38 9.77
C VAL A 87 11.04 -3.95 11.08
N ARG A 88 11.97 -4.91 11.01
CA ARG A 88 12.61 -5.48 12.20
C ARG A 88 13.49 -4.46 12.92
N PHE A 89 14.30 -3.72 12.16
CA PHE A 89 15.12 -2.65 12.70
C PHE A 89 14.28 -1.61 13.45
N ILE A 90 13.19 -1.13 12.85
CA ILE A 90 12.25 -0.20 13.49
C ILE A 90 11.67 -0.83 14.75
N ALA A 91 11.26 -2.10 14.71
CA ALA A 91 10.72 -2.80 15.86
C ALA A 91 11.70 -2.89 17.05
N ASP A 92 13.01 -2.86 16.80
CA ASP A 92 14.07 -2.93 17.81
C ASP A 92 14.46 -1.55 18.37
N LEU A 93 13.99 -0.46 17.74
CA LEU A 93 14.13 0.90 18.29
C LEU A 93 13.20 1.13 19.50
N TYR A 94 12.11 0.37 19.59
CA TYR A 94 11.11 0.51 20.65
C TYR A 94 11.34 -0.50 21.78
N PRO A 95 10.94 -0.17 23.02
CA PRO A 95 10.98 -1.11 24.13
C PRO A 95 10.23 -2.42 23.80
N PRO A 96 10.68 -3.57 24.29
CA PRO A 96 9.95 -4.82 24.15
C PRO A 96 8.53 -4.67 24.69
N SER A 97 7.54 -4.86 23.83
CA SER A 97 6.13 -4.89 24.19
C SER A 97 5.53 -6.23 23.81
N GLU A 98 4.48 -6.63 24.53
CA GLU A 98 3.68 -7.81 24.18
C GLU A 98 2.91 -7.61 22.86
N HIS A 99 2.75 -6.36 22.42
CA HIS A 99 2.03 -5.97 21.21
C HIS A 99 2.87 -4.98 20.40
N LYS A 100 3.74 -5.49 19.52
CA LYS A 100 4.43 -4.67 18.52
C LYS A 100 3.41 -4.29 17.44
N ASN A 101 3.22 -3.00 17.23
CA ASN A 101 2.13 -2.44 16.42
C ASN A 101 2.69 -1.52 15.33
N ILE A 102 3.44 -2.08 14.36
CA ILE A 102 3.91 -1.31 13.21
C ILE A 102 2.77 -1.19 12.19
N ILE A 103 2.53 0.05 11.75
CA ILE A 103 1.61 0.37 10.66
C ILE A 103 2.43 0.48 9.37
N LEU A 104 2.06 -0.26 8.33
CA LEU A 104 2.64 -0.07 7.00
C LEU A 104 1.72 0.77 6.12
N ILE A 105 2.27 1.79 5.45
CA ILE A 105 1.54 2.64 4.52
C ILE A 105 2.21 2.53 3.15
N GLY A 106 1.55 1.90 2.18
CA GLY A 106 2.11 1.71 0.85
C GLY A 106 1.35 2.48 -0.23
N HIS A 107 2.05 3.22 -1.08
CA HIS A 107 1.45 3.85 -2.26
C HIS A 107 1.81 3.07 -3.52
N SER A 108 0.84 2.85 -4.40
CA SER A 108 1.05 2.19 -5.69
C SER A 108 1.77 0.83 -5.53
N MET A 109 2.87 0.59 -6.25
CA MET A 109 3.70 -0.61 -6.10
C MET A 109 4.27 -0.79 -4.69
N GLY A 110 4.46 0.28 -3.92
CA GLY A 110 4.92 0.23 -2.54
C GLY A 110 3.94 -0.49 -1.61
N GLY A 111 2.64 -0.50 -1.92
CA GLY A 111 1.67 -1.32 -1.20
C GLY A 111 1.83 -2.82 -1.44
N LEU A 112 2.37 -3.23 -2.58
CA LEU A 112 2.72 -4.64 -2.80
C LEU A 112 3.97 -5.03 -2.02
N VAL A 113 4.97 -4.14 -1.98
CA VAL A 113 6.15 -4.30 -1.12
C VAL A 113 5.73 -4.43 0.35
N ALA A 114 4.87 -3.53 0.83
CA ALA A 114 4.34 -3.54 2.19
C ALA A 114 3.66 -4.87 2.54
N ARG A 115 2.80 -5.38 1.64
CA ARG A 115 2.10 -6.65 1.85
C ARG A 115 3.04 -7.84 1.95
N VAL A 116 4.04 -7.92 1.07
CA VAL A 116 5.00 -9.03 1.11
C VAL A 116 5.90 -8.93 2.34
N ALA A 117 6.36 -7.73 2.70
CA ALA A 117 7.16 -7.52 3.90
C ALA A 117 6.36 -7.84 5.19
N ALA A 118 5.06 -7.51 5.22
CA ALA A 118 4.18 -7.85 6.34
C ALA A 118 4.02 -9.36 6.53
N SER A 119 3.85 -10.13 5.45
CA SER A 119 3.76 -11.60 5.52
C SER A 119 5.02 -12.28 6.10
N ARG A 120 6.15 -11.56 6.16
CA ARG A 120 7.42 -12.03 6.73
C ARG A 120 7.67 -11.53 8.17
N ASN A 121 6.77 -10.70 8.68
CA ASN A 121 6.88 -9.96 9.94
C ASN A 121 5.50 -9.86 10.62
N GLU A 122 4.70 -10.93 10.59
CA GLU A 122 3.33 -10.95 11.10
C GLU A 122 3.25 -10.73 12.62
N ASP A 123 4.35 -11.00 13.33
CA ASP A 123 4.48 -10.80 14.77
C ASP A 123 4.63 -9.32 15.18
N VAL A 124 4.96 -8.43 14.23
CA VAL A 124 5.20 -7.00 14.51
C VAL A 124 4.33 -6.05 13.68
N VAL A 125 3.80 -6.50 12.54
CA VAL A 125 2.91 -5.71 11.67
C VAL A 125 1.47 -6.14 11.90
N ASN A 126 0.59 -5.18 12.19
CA ASN A 126 -0.83 -5.48 12.48
C ASN A 126 -1.82 -4.75 11.58
N THR A 127 -1.35 -3.76 10.81
CA THR A 127 -2.17 -2.89 9.98
C THR A 127 -1.39 -2.48 8.75
N ILE A 128 -2.01 -2.67 7.58
CA ILE A 128 -1.49 -2.24 6.29
C ILE A 128 -2.53 -1.31 5.68
N ILE A 129 -2.11 -0.10 5.35
CA ILE A 129 -2.89 0.87 4.58
C ILE A 129 -2.25 0.98 3.21
N THR A 130 -3.06 0.84 2.17
CA THR A 130 -2.62 0.94 0.79
C THR A 130 -3.36 2.04 0.06
N LEU A 131 -2.62 2.81 -0.73
CA LEU A 131 -3.10 3.96 -1.49
C LEU A 131 -2.90 3.65 -2.99
N SER A 132 -3.99 3.46 -3.73
CA SER A 132 -3.99 3.07 -5.15
C SER A 132 -3.04 1.91 -5.48
N THR A 133 -3.06 0.86 -4.67
CA THR A 133 -2.21 -0.31 -4.87
C THR A 133 -2.89 -1.32 -5.81
N PRO A 134 -2.19 -1.84 -6.84
CA PRO A 134 -2.75 -2.86 -7.72
C PRO A 134 -2.62 -4.27 -7.09
N HIS A 135 -3.51 -4.60 -6.16
CA HIS A 135 -3.51 -5.84 -5.40
C HIS A 135 -3.65 -7.14 -6.23
N SER A 136 -4.42 -7.12 -7.30
CA SER A 136 -4.61 -8.28 -8.17
C SER A 136 -3.48 -8.32 -9.20
N ASP A 137 -2.44 -9.12 -8.94
CA ASP A 137 -1.29 -9.46 -9.81
C ASP A 137 -1.31 -8.75 -11.20
N PRO A 138 -1.08 -7.43 -11.27
CA PRO A 138 -1.27 -6.66 -12.51
C PRO A 138 -0.26 -7.08 -13.58
N PHE A 139 0.82 -7.72 -13.13
CA PHE A 139 1.95 -8.14 -13.91
C PHE A 139 2.19 -9.63 -13.72
N PRO A 140 2.11 -10.45 -14.79
CA PRO A 140 2.28 -11.91 -14.69
C PRO A 140 3.64 -12.39 -14.18
N TRP A 141 4.62 -11.49 -14.05
CA TRP A 141 5.96 -11.74 -13.50
C TRP A 141 6.10 -11.36 -12.03
N LEU A 142 5.14 -10.60 -11.46
CA LEU A 142 5.14 -10.33 -10.04
C LEU A 142 4.90 -11.65 -9.30
N LYS A 143 5.68 -11.94 -8.25
CA LYS A 143 5.35 -13.03 -7.33
C LYS A 143 3.91 -12.82 -6.87
N LYS A 144 3.12 -13.90 -6.85
CA LYS A 144 1.75 -13.88 -6.32
C LYS A 144 1.78 -13.10 -5.02
N THR A 145 0.96 -12.07 -4.92
CA THR A 145 0.95 -11.23 -3.73
C THR A 145 0.77 -12.12 -2.51
N ALA A 146 1.61 -11.95 -1.49
CA ALA A 146 1.61 -12.82 -0.33
C ALA A 146 0.23 -12.80 0.36
N ASP A 147 -0.26 -14.00 0.69
CA ASP A 147 -1.30 -14.18 1.70
C ASP A 147 -0.62 -14.01 3.06
N PHE A 148 -1.25 -13.26 3.97
CA PHE A 148 -0.81 -13.06 5.35
C PHE A 148 -1.96 -13.45 6.29
N SER A 149 -1.67 -13.67 7.57
CA SER A 149 -2.69 -14.10 8.54
C SER A 149 -3.85 -13.10 8.72
N ASP A 150 -4.98 -13.63 9.17
CA ASP A 150 -6.22 -12.88 9.46
C ASP A 150 -6.05 -11.86 10.60
N GLU A 151 -4.92 -11.86 11.31
CA GLU A 151 -4.63 -10.91 12.39
C GLU A 151 -4.12 -9.55 11.89
N ILE A 152 -3.77 -9.46 10.60
CA ILE A 152 -3.33 -8.22 9.96
C ILE A 152 -4.50 -7.57 9.22
N GLY A 153 -4.82 -6.34 9.58
CA GLY A 153 -5.82 -5.54 8.89
C GLY A 153 -5.31 -4.95 7.58
N LEU A 154 -5.98 -5.20 6.47
CA LEU A 154 -5.67 -4.54 5.19
C LEU A 154 -6.75 -3.54 4.80
N ILE A 155 -6.35 -2.27 4.76
CA ILE A 155 -7.16 -1.15 4.31
C ILE A 155 -6.67 -0.73 2.92
N SER A 156 -7.51 -0.89 1.90
CA SER A 156 -7.22 -0.49 0.52
C SER A 156 -8.05 0.70 0.11
N ILE A 157 -7.41 1.85 0.03
CA ILE A 157 -8.00 3.10 -0.43
C ILE A 157 -7.55 3.31 -1.88
N TYR A 158 -8.50 3.38 -2.80
CA TYR A 158 -8.24 3.59 -4.22
C TYR A 158 -9.09 4.73 -4.75
N SER A 159 -8.87 5.11 -6.00
CA SER A 159 -9.72 6.06 -6.71
C SER A 159 -10.26 5.42 -7.98
N SER A 160 -11.58 5.46 -8.17
CA SER A 160 -12.19 5.02 -9.44
C SER A 160 -11.77 5.87 -10.64
N THR A 161 -11.22 7.06 -10.39
CA THR A 161 -10.74 8.01 -11.41
C THR A 161 -9.24 7.89 -11.69
N ASP A 162 -8.55 6.96 -11.03
CA ASP A 162 -7.13 6.67 -11.23
C ASP A 162 -6.90 5.99 -12.60
N LEU A 163 -6.06 6.59 -13.45
CA LEU A 163 -5.73 6.05 -14.77
C LEU A 163 -4.61 5.00 -14.75
N MET A 164 -3.78 5.01 -13.70
CA MET A 164 -2.64 4.10 -13.56
C MET A 164 -3.02 2.81 -12.84
N VAL A 165 -3.98 2.84 -11.92
CA VAL A 165 -4.41 1.66 -11.19
C VAL A 165 -5.93 1.56 -11.24
N PRO A 166 -6.50 0.82 -12.20
CA PRO A 166 -7.94 0.75 -12.36
C PRO A 166 -8.61 -0.07 -11.24
N PRO A 167 -9.90 0.17 -10.94
CA PRO A 167 -10.65 -0.57 -9.93
C PRO A 167 -10.69 -2.10 -10.12
N SER A 168 -10.42 -2.59 -11.34
CA SER A 168 -10.36 -4.03 -11.61
C SER A 168 -9.19 -4.74 -10.91
N VAL A 169 -8.16 -4.01 -10.48
CA VAL A 169 -6.96 -4.60 -9.87
C VAL A 169 -6.74 -4.21 -8.41
N VAL A 170 -7.60 -3.38 -7.82
CA VAL A 170 -7.44 -2.90 -6.42
C VAL A 170 -8.00 -3.89 -5.39
N LEU A 171 -8.80 -4.85 -5.82
CA LEU A 171 -9.28 -5.91 -4.94
C LEU A 171 -8.24 -7.06 -4.90
N PRO A 172 -7.82 -7.52 -3.71
CA PRO A 172 -7.07 -8.76 -3.57
C PRO A 172 -7.96 -9.95 -3.95
N LYS A 173 -7.33 -11.05 -4.36
CA LYS A 173 -8.03 -12.27 -4.77
C LYS A 173 -8.65 -13.03 -3.60
N SER A 174 -8.08 -12.91 -2.39
CA SER A 174 -8.61 -13.48 -1.16
C SER A 174 -9.39 -12.41 -0.39
N LYS A 175 -10.63 -12.73 -0.01
CA LYS A 175 -11.49 -11.87 0.83
C LYS A 175 -11.46 -12.43 2.25
N SER A 176 -10.60 -11.88 3.11
CA SER A 176 -10.74 -12.06 4.55
C SER A 176 -11.69 -10.98 5.12
N ASP A 177 -12.29 -11.24 6.28
CA ASP A 177 -13.13 -10.26 7.00
C ASP A 177 -12.32 -9.02 7.48
N HIS A 178 -11.00 -9.07 7.32
CA HIS A 178 -10.02 -8.08 7.73
C HIS A 178 -9.61 -7.15 6.59
N PHE A 179 -10.28 -7.27 5.44
CA PHE A 179 -10.09 -6.42 4.28
C PHE A 179 -11.18 -5.34 4.20
N PHE A 180 -10.76 -4.08 4.17
CA PHE A 180 -11.65 -2.93 4.02
C PHE A 180 -11.24 -2.10 2.81
N THR A 181 -12.19 -1.74 1.95
CA THR A 181 -11.93 -0.95 0.74
C THR A 181 -12.72 0.34 0.69
N VAL A 182 -12.09 1.38 0.16
CA VAL A 182 -12.73 2.68 -0.05
C VAL A 182 -12.40 3.19 -1.45
N ASP A 183 -13.44 3.54 -2.22
CA ASP A 183 -13.28 4.41 -3.39
C ASP A 183 -13.28 5.87 -2.91
N ALA A 184 -12.08 6.44 -2.76
CA ALA A 184 -11.91 7.81 -2.28
C ALA A 184 -12.56 8.85 -3.20
N ALA A 185 -12.49 8.66 -4.51
CA ALA A 185 -13.08 9.60 -5.46
C ALA A 185 -14.62 9.55 -5.40
N GLY A 186 -15.19 8.35 -5.28
CA GLY A 186 -16.62 8.17 -5.05
C GLY A 186 -17.07 8.74 -3.70
N LEU A 187 -16.37 8.43 -2.62
CA LEU A 187 -16.71 8.92 -1.28
C LEU A 187 -16.65 10.44 -1.17
N LEU A 188 -15.60 11.05 -1.72
CA LEU A 188 -15.37 12.50 -1.60
C LEU A 188 -16.05 13.32 -2.70
N GLY A 189 -16.58 12.66 -3.74
CA GLY A 189 -17.25 13.32 -4.86
C GLY A 189 -16.32 14.19 -5.72
N VAL A 190 -15.01 13.91 -5.70
CA VAL A 190 -14.00 14.63 -6.47
C VAL A 190 -13.10 13.65 -7.22
N PRO A 191 -12.67 13.96 -8.46
CA PRO A 191 -11.64 13.16 -9.14
C PRO A 191 -10.32 13.21 -8.37
N ILE A 192 -9.69 12.05 -8.19
CA ILE A 192 -8.40 11.88 -7.53
C ILE A 192 -7.52 11.04 -8.45
N ASP A 193 -6.50 11.64 -9.05
CA ASP A 193 -5.52 10.89 -9.84
C ASP A 193 -4.57 10.06 -8.95
N HIS A 194 -3.71 9.27 -9.60
CA HIS A 194 -2.81 8.33 -8.93
C HIS A 194 -1.88 8.96 -7.88
N GLN A 195 -1.29 10.11 -8.21
CA GLN A 195 -0.41 10.84 -7.29
C GLN A 195 -1.23 11.61 -6.27
N SER A 196 -2.45 12.01 -6.63
CA SER A 196 -3.38 12.65 -5.71
C SER A 196 -3.83 11.85 -4.52
N MET A 197 -3.62 10.54 -4.54
CA MET A 197 -3.87 9.68 -3.38
C MET A 197 -3.04 10.03 -2.13
N VAL A 198 -1.86 10.65 -2.29
CA VAL A 198 -0.97 10.97 -1.16
C VAL A 198 -1.00 12.45 -0.75
N TRP A 199 -1.53 13.34 -1.58
CA TRP A 199 -1.54 14.80 -1.29
C TRP A 199 -2.93 15.46 -1.36
N CYS A 200 -3.98 14.78 -1.78
CA CYS A 200 -5.32 15.36 -1.86
C CYS A 200 -5.79 15.75 -0.45
N GLY A 201 -6.08 17.03 -0.21
CA GLY A 201 -6.40 17.54 1.13
C GLY A 201 -7.58 16.85 1.80
N GLN A 202 -8.66 16.58 1.06
CA GLN A 202 -9.86 15.91 1.60
C GLN A 202 -9.56 14.45 1.98
N LEU A 203 -8.79 13.74 1.16
CA LEU A 203 -8.41 12.36 1.46
C LEU A 203 -7.40 12.31 2.60
N ARG A 204 -6.40 13.19 2.57
CA ARG A 204 -5.39 13.35 3.62
C ARG A 204 -6.04 13.56 4.98
N GLU A 205 -7.08 14.38 5.06
CA GLU A 205 -7.83 14.60 6.30
C GLU A 205 -8.38 13.27 6.87
N ARG A 206 -9.08 12.49 6.04
CA ARG A 206 -9.65 11.20 6.46
C ARG A 206 -8.58 10.16 6.79
N VAL A 207 -7.51 10.08 6.00
CA VAL A 207 -6.41 9.14 6.25
C VAL A 207 -5.70 9.48 7.56
N SER A 208 -5.43 10.76 7.81
CA SER A 208 -4.75 11.22 9.02
C SER A 208 -5.60 11.00 10.26
N GLU A 209 -6.91 11.28 10.18
CA GLU A 209 -7.86 10.98 11.25
C GLU A 209 -7.90 9.48 11.57
N ALA A 210 -7.97 8.63 10.55
CA ALA A 210 -7.97 7.19 10.74
C ALA A 210 -6.67 6.70 11.40
N LEU A 211 -5.51 7.18 10.94
CA LEU A 211 -4.20 6.85 11.53
C LEU A 211 -4.12 7.25 13.01
N VAL A 212 -4.48 8.49 13.34
CA VAL A 212 -4.49 8.96 14.73
C VAL A 212 -5.48 8.15 15.56
N GLY A 213 -6.68 7.88 15.04
CA GLY A 213 -7.72 7.14 15.75
C GLY A 213 -7.38 5.68 16.05
N ILE A 214 -6.52 5.03 15.24
CA ILE A 214 -6.09 3.64 15.48
C ILE A 214 -4.81 3.52 16.30
N SER A 215 -4.02 4.57 16.41
CA SER A 215 -2.64 4.54 16.94
C SER A 215 -2.50 3.81 18.29
N GLY A 216 -3.35 4.06 19.28
CA GLY A 216 -3.32 3.35 20.56
C GLY A 216 -4.30 2.18 20.70
N LEU A 217 -4.86 1.67 19.61
CA LEU A 217 -5.76 0.52 19.63
C LEU A 217 -5.00 -0.79 19.40
N VAL A 218 -5.22 -1.76 20.29
CA VAL A 218 -4.56 -3.07 20.26
C VAL A 218 -5.32 -4.07 19.38
N SER A 219 -6.66 -4.07 19.44
CA SER A 219 -7.45 -5.06 18.70
C SER A 219 -7.67 -4.64 17.24
N LEU A 220 -7.57 -5.62 16.33
CA LEU A 220 -7.88 -5.42 14.92
C LEU A 220 -9.34 -4.95 14.71
N GLN A 221 -10.28 -5.49 15.48
CA GLN A 221 -11.69 -5.13 15.40
C GLN A 221 -11.94 -3.66 15.72
N ASP A 222 -11.29 -3.13 16.77
CA ASP A 222 -11.42 -1.72 17.13
C ASP A 222 -10.80 -0.81 16.06
N ARG A 223 -9.63 -1.19 15.51
CA ARG A 223 -9.01 -0.45 14.39
C ARG A 223 -9.93 -0.42 13.18
N MET A 224 -10.51 -1.55 12.80
CA MET A 224 -11.46 -1.64 11.68
C MET A 224 -12.72 -0.82 11.91
N LYS A 225 -13.21 -0.74 13.16
CA LYS A 225 -14.35 0.11 13.52
C LYS A 225 -14.04 1.59 13.29
N VAL A 226 -12.84 2.05 13.64
CA VAL A 226 -12.40 3.42 13.37
C VAL A 226 -12.38 3.69 11.87
N PHE A 227 -11.76 2.82 11.06
CA PHE A 227 -11.74 2.99 9.60
C PHE A 227 -13.14 3.05 9.00
N LYS A 228 -14.01 2.12 9.40
CA LYS A 228 -15.41 2.10 8.93
C LYS A 228 -16.14 3.39 9.27
N ASN A 229 -15.87 3.99 10.44
CA ASN A 229 -16.49 5.25 10.85
C ASN A 229 -15.90 6.47 10.12
N VAL A 230 -14.57 6.56 9.98
CA VAL A 230 -13.90 7.69 9.33
C VAL A 230 -14.21 7.74 7.84
N PHE A 231 -14.30 6.58 7.20
CA PHE A 231 -14.69 6.45 5.80
C PHE A 231 -16.18 6.14 5.63
N ALA A 232 -16.98 6.26 6.69
CA ALA A 232 -18.44 6.29 6.56
C ALA A 232 -18.86 7.59 5.89
N GLY A 233 -19.95 7.53 5.14
CA GLY A 233 -20.55 8.69 4.51
C GLY A 233 -21.44 8.30 3.36
N GLU A 234 -22.30 9.24 2.98
CA GLU A 234 -22.97 9.15 1.69
C GLU A 234 -21.94 9.34 0.59
N VAL A 235 -22.02 8.50 -0.43
CA VAL A 235 -21.19 8.62 -1.62
C VAL A 235 -21.47 10.00 -2.24
N GLY A 236 -20.41 10.78 -2.46
CA GLY A 236 -20.52 12.06 -3.12
C GLY A 236 -21.11 11.94 -4.54
N PRO A 237 -21.40 13.07 -5.22
CA PRO A 237 -21.79 13.01 -6.63
C PRO A 237 -20.71 12.26 -7.41
N VAL A 238 -21.14 11.41 -8.35
CA VAL A 238 -20.21 10.62 -9.17
C VAL A 238 -19.21 11.59 -9.81
N PRO A 239 -17.90 11.45 -9.58
CA PRO A 239 -16.93 12.46 -9.99
C PRO A 239 -16.81 12.60 -11.51
N ILE A 240 -17.31 11.63 -12.29
CA ILE A 240 -17.22 11.58 -13.74
C ILE A 240 -18.55 11.08 -14.35
N TYR A 241 -19.08 11.82 -15.33
CA TYR A 241 -20.38 11.54 -15.98
C TYR A 241 -20.29 11.40 -17.51
N GLY A 242 -21.28 10.70 -18.08
CA GLY A 242 -21.51 10.64 -19.53
C GLY A 242 -20.29 10.18 -20.34
N MET A 243 -19.98 10.91 -21.42
CA MET A 243 -18.86 10.61 -22.33
C MET A 243 -17.50 10.58 -21.63
N ALA A 244 -17.31 11.36 -20.55
CA ALA A 244 -16.07 11.36 -19.79
C ALA A 244 -15.85 10.02 -19.07
N LYS A 245 -16.93 9.38 -18.59
CA LYS A 245 -16.86 8.04 -17.98
C LYS A 245 -16.48 6.98 -19.01
N ILE A 246 -17.10 7.00 -20.18
CA ILE A 246 -16.76 6.10 -21.28
C ILE A 246 -15.28 6.28 -21.67
N LYS A 247 -14.81 7.52 -21.77
CA LYS A 247 -13.41 7.81 -22.07
C LYS A 247 -12.48 7.27 -20.98
N LEU A 248 -12.83 7.42 -19.71
CA LEU A 248 -12.08 6.86 -18.58
C LEU A 248 -12.00 5.34 -18.66
N ASP A 249 -13.13 4.66 -18.86
CA ASP A 249 -13.20 3.20 -18.96
C ASP A 249 -12.32 2.67 -20.11
N ILE A 250 -12.35 3.36 -21.27
CA ILE A 250 -11.47 3.05 -22.41
C ILE A 250 -10.00 3.26 -22.02
N MET A 251 -9.69 4.38 -21.36
CA MET A 251 -8.31 4.67 -20.93
C MET A 251 -7.81 3.64 -19.92
N GLN A 252 -8.65 3.17 -18.99
CA GLN A 252 -8.32 2.14 -17.98
C GLN A 252 -8.28 0.70 -18.54
N SER A 253 -8.82 0.47 -19.74
CA SER A 253 -8.86 -0.86 -20.37
C SER A 253 -7.47 -1.40 -20.75
N TRP A 254 -6.43 -0.59 -20.65
CA TRP A 254 -5.05 -0.97 -20.95
C TRP A 254 -4.58 -2.20 -20.16
N VAL A 255 -5.05 -2.40 -18.92
CA VAL A 255 -4.69 -3.59 -18.11
C VAL A 255 -5.21 -4.87 -18.74
N VAL A 256 -6.45 -4.84 -19.26
CA VAL A 256 -7.04 -5.99 -19.97
C VAL A 256 -6.27 -6.25 -21.26
N ILE A 257 -5.95 -5.19 -22.01
CA ILE A 257 -5.16 -5.29 -23.25
C ILE A 257 -3.79 -5.89 -22.95
N LEU A 258 -3.08 -5.39 -21.93
CA LEU A 258 -1.78 -5.92 -21.52
C LEU A 258 -1.86 -7.39 -21.12
N GLY A 259 -2.89 -7.77 -20.35
CA GLY A 259 -3.14 -9.17 -19.97
C GLY A 259 -3.32 -10.09 -21.18
N LEU A 260 -4.10 -9.66 -22.18
CA LEU A 260 -4.27 -10.38 -23.44
C LEU A 260 -2.96 -10.47 -24.22
N VAL A 261 -2.21 -9.38 -24.34
CA VAL A 261 -0.91 -9.36 -25.03
C VAL A 261 0.06 -10.36 -24.40
N VAL A 262 0.19 -10.36 -23.07
CA VAL A 262 1.07 -11.32 -22.37
C VAL A 262 0.56 -12.76 -22.55
N TYR A 263 -0.75 -12.98 -22.51
CA TYR A 263 -1.32 -14.30 -22.80
C TYR A 263 -0.95 -14.80 -24.20
N TRP A 264 -1.09 -13.96 -25.23
CA TRP A 264 -0.71 -14.29 -26.60
C TRP A 264 0.80 -14.55 -26.74
N LEU A 265 1.65 -13.73 -26.11
CA LEU A 265 3.10 -13.92 -26.11
C LEU A 265 3.50 -15.27 -25.49
N LYS A 266 2.88 -15.66 -24.36
CA LYS A 266 3.12 -16.96 -23.72
C LYS A 266 2.79 -18.11 -24.68
N TRP A 267 1.64 -18.05 -25.36
CA TRP A 267 1.27 -19.08 -26.34
C TRP A 267 2.17 -19.09 -27.57
N ALA A 268 2.62 -17.93 -28.05
CA ALA A 268 3.57 -17.86 -29.15
C ALA A 268 4.89 -18.57 -28.80
N VAL A 269 5.42 -18.36 -27.59
CA VAL A 269 6.61 -19.07 -27.10
C VAL A 269 6.37 -20.58 -27.04
N VAL A 270 5.23 -21.03 -26.51
CA VAL A 270 4.87 -22.46 -26.46
C VAL A 270 4.80 -23.08 -27.86
N VAL A 271 4.18 -22.39 -28.82
CA VAL A 271 4.10 -22.85 -30.21
C VAL A 271 5.50 -22.96 -30.84
N VAL A 272 6.37 -21.97 -30.61
CA VAL A 272 7.76 -22.01 -31.08
C VAL A 272 8.51 -23.20 -30.48
N VAL A 273 8.37 -23.45 -29.17
CA VAL A 273 9.00 -24.60 -28.50
C VAL A 273 8.49 -25.92 -29.08
N ILE A 274 7.18 -26.09 -29.25
CA ILE A 274 6.59 -27.30 -29.86
C ILE A 274 7.11 -27.49 -31.29
N TYR A 275 7.21 -26.42 -32.07
CA TYR A 275 7.74 -26.47 -33.43
C TYR A 275 9.21 -26.91 -33.45
N GLN A 276 10.06 -26.37 -32.56
CA GLN A 276 11.46 -26.76 -32.45
C GLN A 276 11.63 -28.21 -31.99
N LEU A 277 10.84 -28.66 -31.00
CA LEU A 277 10.84 -30.05 -30.52
C LEU A 277 10.41 -31.03 -31.64
N ARG A 278 9.39 -30.67 -32.44
CA ARG A 278 8.98 -31.46 -33.60
C ARG A 278 10.08 -31.57 -34.65
N LYS A 279 10.79 -30.46 -34.92
CA LYS A 279 11.93 -30.44 -35.86
C LYS A 279 13.08 -31.32 -35.38
N LEU A 280 13.39 -31.28 -34.08
CA LEU A 280 14.36 -32.15 -33.43
C LEU A 280 13.96 -33.63 -33.51
N TYR A 281 12.72 -33.96 -33.19
CA TYR A 281 12.20 -35.32 -33.28
C TYR A 281 12.32 -35.90 -34.69
N ILE A 282 11.97 -35.12 -35.73
CA ILE A 282 12.11 -35.55 -37.13
C ILE A 282 13.58 -35.79 -37.49
N LYS A 283 14.51 -34.96 -36.98
CA LYS A 283 15.95 -35.07 -37.25
C LYS A 283 16.57 -36.36 -36.67
N TYR A 284 16.14 -36.78 -35.48
CA TYR A 284 16.73 -37.91 -34.74
C TYR A 284 15.91 -39.21 -34.80
N ARG A 285 14.86 -39.27 -35.62
CA ARG A 285 14.07 -40.49 -35.89
C ARG A 285 14.64 -41.35 -37.03
N LYS A 286 15.68 -40.86 -37.74
CA LYS A 286 16.47 -41.66 -38.69
C LYS A 286 17.66 -42.28 -37.99
#